data_AF-A0A260WUB0-F1
#
_entry.id   AF-A0A260WUB0-F1
#
_cell.length_a   1.000
_cell.length_b   1.000
_cell.length_c   1.000
_cell.angle_alpha   90.00
_cell.angle_beta   90.00
_cell.angle_gamma   90.00
#
_symmetry.space_group_name_H-M   'P 1'
#
loop_
_entity.id
_entity.type
_entity.pdbx_description
1 polymer ?
#
loop_
_entity_poly.entity_id
_entity_poly.type
_entity_poly.pdbx_seq_one_letter_code
_entity_poly.pdbx_strand_id
1 'polypeptide(L)'
;MEDDWLSLGEFAYFIRRISPATYTRRKILDVISELAQSGYLRFGGWSMASKTWAPWEVSEEVAMDRITNGYLGEPGVLDATDEELSNTEIFRADITGRGLARLAELGNPYEKYGNPWESDPSKQGRGNYPPWVP
;
A
#
# COMPACT_ATOMS: atom_id res chain seq x y z
N MET A 1 -5.24 -18.51 3.22
CA MET A 1 -5.19 -17.27 2.42
C MET A 1 -3.72 -17.06 2.15
N GLU A 2 -3.32 -17.02 0.88
CA GLU A 2 -2.01 -16.47 0.56
C GLU A 2 -2.04 -15.01 1.01
N ASP A 3 -1.17 -14.64 1.95
CA ASP A 3 -1.06 -13.27 2.46
C ASP A 3 -0.40 -12.39 1.38
N ASP A 4 -1.12 -12.14 0.27
CA ASP A 4 -0.85 -11.12 -0.75
C ASP A 4 -1.03 -9.67 -0.22
N TRP A 5 -0.42 -9.36 0.93
CA TRP A 5 -0.64 -8.11 1.63
C TRP A 5 0.71 -7.40 1.78
N LEU A 6 0.69 -6.11 1.44
CA LEU A 6 1.82 -5.20 1.49
C LEU A 6 1.67 -4.31 2.72
N SER A 7 2.71 -4.16 3.56
CA SER A 7 2.64 -3.21 4.68
C SER A 7 2.65 -1.77 4.17
N LEU A 8 2.18 -0.82 5.00
CA LEU A 8 2.21 0.60 4.63
C LEU A 8 3.65 1.10 4.41
N GLY A 9 4.62 0.57 5.16
CA GLY A 9 6.06 0.76 4.96
C GLY A 9 6.53 0.29 3.58
N GLU A 10 6.11 -0.90 3.13
CA GLU A 10 6.46 -1.39 1.80
C GLU A 10 5.77 -0.58 0.69
N PHE A 11 4.54 -0.11 0.91
CA PHE A 11 3.86 0.82 0.01
C PHE A 11 4.63 2.14 -0.12
N ALA A 12 5.02 2.73 1.01
CA ALA A 12 5.83 3.95 1.05
C ALA A 12 7.17 3.78 0.32
N TYR A 13 7.81 2.62 0.50
CA TYR A 13 9.02 2.27 -0.24
C TYR A 13 8.78 2.32 -1.76
N PHE A 14 7.69 1.71 -2.26
CA PHE A 14 7.38 1.76 -3.70
C PHE A 14 7.08 3.17 -4.21
N ILE A 15 6.31 3.98 -3.47
CA ILE A 15 6.06 5.38 -3.85
C ILE A 15 7.38 6.18 -3.90
N ARG A 16 8.27 5.98 -2.92
CA ARG A 16 9.61 6.61 -2.93
C ARG A 16 10.43 6.22 -4.15
N ARG A 17 10.29 4.99 -4.64
CA ARG A 17 11.05 4.50 -5.79
C ARG A 17 10.48 4.92 -7.13
N ILE A 18 9.15 4.98 -7.25
CA ILE A 18 8.46 5.41 -8.47
C ILE A 18 8.54 6.93 -8.62
N SER A 19 8.57 7.68 -7.52
CA SER A 19 8.56 9.15 -7.53
C SER A 19 9.62 9.74 -6.59
N PRO A 20 10.92 9.46 -6.80
CA PRO A 20 11.98 9.82 -5.85
C PRO A 20 12.15 11.33 -5.66
N ALA A 21 11.99 12.12 -6.72
CA ALA A 21 12.18 13.57 -6.67
C ALA A 21 11.06 14.32 -5.91
N THR A 22 9.88 13.71 -5.79
CA THR A 22 8.69 14.33 -5.20
C THR A 22 8.17 13.56 -3.99
N TYR A 23 8.94 12.59 -3.48
CA TYR A 23 8.51 11.74 -2.38
C TYR A 23 8.34 12.56 -1.10
N THR A 24 7.16 12.42 -0.50
CA THR A 24 6.84 12.90 0.85
C THR A 24 5.84 11.95 1.49
N ARG A 25 5.69 11.99 2.82
CA ARG A 25 4.60 11.26 3.52
C ARG A 25 3.23 11.65 2.99
N ARG A 26 3.04 12.92 2.65
CA ARG A 26 1.79 13.41 2.05
C ARG A 26 1.50 12.78 0.69
N LYS A 27 2.53 12.53 -0.13
CA LYS A 27 2.35 11.85 -1.41
C LYS A 27 1.79 10.43 -1.26
N ILE A 28 2.09 9.74 -0.16
CA ILE A 28 1.48 8.44 0.16
C ILE A 28 -0.03 8.59 0.34
N LEU A 29 -0.44 9.58 1.15
CA LEU A 29 -1.85 9.88 1.42
C LEU A 29 -2.59 10.28 0.14
N ASP A 30 -1.96 11.10 -0.71
CA ASP A 30 -2.54 11.52 -2.00
C ASP A 30 -2.82 10.28 -2.88
N VAL A 31 -1.87 9.34 -2.98
CA VAL A 31 -2.06 8.13 -3.78
C VAL A 31 -3.14 7.22 -3.18
N ILE A 32 -3.19 7.05 -1.86
CA ILE A 32 -4.23 6.26 -1.20
C ILE A 32 -5.61 6.86 -1.49
N SER A 33 -5.75 8.18 -1.36
CA SER A 33 -7.00 8.89 -1.65
C SER A 33 -7.39 8.77 -3.13
N GLU A 34 -6.46 8.99 -4.07
CA GLU A 34 -6.72 8.84 -5.51
C GLU A 34 -7.22 7.43 -5.87
N LEU A 35 -6.59 6.39 -5.30
CA LEU A 35 -6.99 5.00 -5.53
C LEU A 35 -8.38 4.70 -4.93
N ALA A 36 -8.68 5.23 -3.75
CA ALA A 36 -9.99 5.08 -3.11
C ALA A 36 -11.10 5.84 -3.86
N GLN A 37 -10.87 7.09 -4.26
CA GLN A 37 -11.81 7.91 -5.04
C GLN A 37 -12.12 7.31 -6.41
N SER A 38 -11.12 6.66 -7.01
CA SER A 38 -11.29 5.90 -8.24
C SER A 38 -12.11 4.61 -8.03
N GLY A 39 -12.40 4.26 -6.78
CA GLY A 39 -13.12 3.06 -6.37
C GLY A 39 -12.27 1.80 -6.50
N TYR A 40 -10.94 1.91 -6.54
CA TYR A 40 -10.04 0.76 -6.68
C TYR A 40 -9.69 0.12 -5.35
N LEU A 41 -9.79 0.88 -4.26
CA LEU A 41 -9.55 0.41 -2.90
C LEU A 41 -10.79 0.62 -2.03
N ARG A 42 -10.97 -0.27 -1.06
CA ARG A 42 -11.92 -0.10 0.04
C ARG A 42 -11.16 0.03 1.36
N PHE A 43 -11.49 1.06 2.13
CA PHE A 43 -10.91 1.29 3.45
C PHE A 43 -11.35 0.24 4.46
N GLY A 44 -10.41 -0.14 5.31
CA GLY A 44 -10.61 -1.08 6.40
C GLY A 44 -9.33 -1.30 7.16
N GLY A 45 -9.38 -2.19 8.13
CA GLY A 45 -8.23 -2.49 8.98
C GLY A 45 -8.27 -3.91 9.50
N TRP A 46 -7.10 -4.40 9.87
CA TRP A 46 -6.99 -5.69 10.55
C TRP A 46 -7.28 -5.52 12.04
N SER A 47 -8.21 -6.31 12.56
CA SER A 47 -8.50 -6.35 13.98
C SER A 47 -7.65 -7.43 14.65
N MET A 48 -6.80 -7.02 15.59
CA MET A 48 -6.00 -7.97 16.38
C MET A 48 -6.85 -8.85 17.31
N ALA A 49 -8.02 -8.37 17.72
CA ALA A 49 -8.95 -9.10 18.57
C ALA A 49 -9.70 -10.19 17.80
N SER A 50 -10.24 -9.86 16.62
CA SER A 50 -11.00 -10.82 15.81
C SER A 50 -10.15 -11.61 14.83
N LYS A 51 -8.87 -11.22 14.64
CA LYS A 51 -7.96 -11.80 13.63
C LYS A 51 -8.61 -11.83 12.24
N THR A 52 -9.33 -10.77 11.92
CA THR A 52 -10.01 -10.59 10.65
C THR A 52 -9.84 -9.16 10.18
N TRP A 53 -9.77 -9.01 8.86
CA TRP A 53 -9.94 -7.72 8.22
C TRP A 53 -11.43 -7.37 8.17
N ALA A 54 -11.76 -6.10 8.39
CA ALA A 54 -13.13 -5.60 8.20
C ALA A 54 -13.11 -4.24 7.50
N PRO A 55 -14.09 -3.97 6.62
CA PRO A 55 -14.26 -2.65 6.06
C PRO A 55 -14.61 -1.65 7.17
N TRP A 56 -14.19 -0.40 6.99
CA TRP A 56 -14.64 0.67 7.86
C TRP A 56 -15.92 1.28 7.31
N GLU A 57 -17.01 1.16 8.07
CA GLU A 57 -18.31 1.77 7.75
C GLU A 57 -18.32 3.26 8.14
N VAL A 58 -17.43 4.05 7.52
CA VAL A 58 -17.28 5.49 7.74
C VAL A 58 -17.07 6.22 6.40
N SER A 59 -17.17 7.54 6.39
CA SER A 59 -16.86 8.34 5.20
C SER A 59 -15.37 8.23 4.82
N GLU A 60 -15.05 8.48 3.55
CA GLU A 60 -13.67 8.55 3.08
C GLU A 60 -12.85 9.58 3.87
N GLU A 61 -13.43 10.73 4.21
CA GLU A 61 -12.77 11.75 5.02
C GLU A 61 -12.32 11.21 6.38
N VAL A 62 -13.21 10.49 7.08
CA VAL A 62 -12.90 9.88 8.38
C VAL A 62 -11.87 8.75 8.22
N ALA A 63 -11.98 7.95 7.16
CA ALA A 63 -10.99 6.91 6.89
C ALA A 63 -9.60 7.50 6.62
N MET A 64 -9.52 8.55 5.81
CA MET A 64 -8.28 9.26 5.51
C MET A 64 -7.71 9.97 6.74
N ASP A 65 -8.55 10.56 7.59
CA ASP A 65 -8.12 11.15 8.86
C ASP A 65 -7.44 10.10 9.77
N ARG A 66 -8.05 8.92 9.91
CA ARG A 66 -7.46 7.79 10.66
C ARG A 66 -6.09 7.37 10.11
N ILE A 67 -5.96 7.27 8.79
CA ILE A 67 -4.69 6.88 8.15
C ILE A 67 -3.64 7.98 8.31
N THR A 68 -4.06 9.24 8.22
CA THR A 68 -3.19 10.42 8.30
C THR A 68 -2.64 10.60 9.70
N ASN A 69 -3.52 10.58 10.70
CA ASN A 69 -3.26 11.02 12.08
C ASN A 69 -3.18 9.87 13.09
N GLY A 70 -3.52 8.64 12.68
CA GLY A 70 -3.53 7.45 13.53
C GLY A 70 -4.92 7.14 14.09
N TYR A 71 -5.09 5.91 14.57
CA TYR A 71 -6.37 5.41 15.09
C TYR A 71 -6.14 4.19 16.00
N LEU A 72 -6.90 4.09 17.10
CA LEU A 72 -6.84 2.98 18.06
C LEU A 72 -5.43 2.69 18.62
N GLY A 73 -4.61 3.73 18.79
CA GLY A 73 -3.25 3.61 19.33
C GLY A 73 -2.19 3.28 18.28
N GLU A 74 -2.57 3.06 17.03
CA GLU A 74 -1.65 2.94 15.90
C GLU A 74 -1.23 4.34 15.40
N PRO A 75 0.07 4.55 15.09
CA PRO A 75 0.56 5.83 14.58
C PRO A 75 0.06 6.11 13.16
N GLY A 76 -0.22 7.38 12.86
CA GLY A 76 -0.59 7.83 11.52
C GLY A 76 0.60 8.03 10.60
N VAL A 77 0.35 8.09 9.29
CA VAL A 77 1.38 8.24 8.24
C VAL A 77 2.26 9.47 8.44
N LEU A 78 1.71 10.58 8.94
CA LEU A 78 2.47 11.82 9.08
C LEU A 78 3.49 11.78 10.21
N ASP A 79 3.15 11.14 11.33
CA ASP A 79 3.95 11.16 12.55
C ASP A 79 4.75 9.87 12.78
N ALA A 80 4.45 8.79 12.05
CA ALA A 80 5.16 7.52 12.15
C ALA A 80 6.64 7.61 11.69
N THR A 81 7.53 7.02 12.47
CA THR A 81 8.88 6.65 12.03
C THR A 81 8.84 5.62 10.90
N ASP A 82 9.95 5.43 10.18
CA ASP A 82 10.02 4.41 9.12
C ASP A 82 9.82 2.98 9.65
N GLU A 83 10.27 2.72 10.88
CA GLU A 83 10.05 1.45 11.57
C GLU A 83 8.58 1.27 11.94
N GLU A 84 7.94 2.28 12.53
CA GLU A 84 6.51 2.22 12.86
C GLU A 84 5.65 2.07 11.62
N LEU A 85 5.95 2.78 10.53
CA LEU A 85 5.22 2.67 9.26
C LEU A 85 5.29 1.24 8.68
N SER A 86 6.40 0.53 8.92
CA SER A 86 6.59 -0.83 8.45
C SER A 86 5.81 -1.87 9.25
N ASN A 87 5.46 -1.54 10.50
CA ASN A 87 4.79 -2.44 11.45
C ASN A 87 3.33 -2.08 11.73
N THR A 88 2.90 -0.86 11.36
CA THR A 88 1.54 -0.41 11.65
C THR A 88 0.50 -1.12 10.80
N GLU A 89 -0.61 -1.48 11.45
CA GLU A 89 -1.81 -2.05 10.81
C GLU A 89 -2.89 -0.98 10.58
N ILE A 90 -2.56 0.31 10.73
CA ILE A 90 -3.48 1.44 10.58
C ILE A 90 -4.21 1.43 9.24
N PHE A 91 -3.54 0.95 8.19
CA PHE A 91 -4.10 0.87 6.85
C PHE A 91 -3.81 -0.50 6.25
N ARG A 92 -4.89 -1.21 5.95
CA ARG A 92 -4.85 -2.45 5.18
C ARG A 92 -6.04 -2.38 4.24
N ALA A 93 -5.81 -2.13 2.96
CA ALA A 93 -6.91 -1.95 2.01
C ALA A 93 -7.24 -3.26 1.28
N ASP A 94 -8.52 -3.39 0.95
CA ASP A 94 -9.02 -4.43 0.06
C ASP A 94 -9.10 -3.87 -1.36
N ILE A 95 -8.64 -4.63 -2.36
CA ILE A 95 -8.76 -4.24 -3.77
C ILE A 95 -10.17 -4.59 -4.22
N THR A 96 -10.90 -3.58 -4.69
CA THR A 96 -12.28 -3.80 -5.14
C THR A 96 -12.32 -4.56 -6.46
N GLY A 97 -13.51 -5.06 -6.84
CA GLY A 97 -13.71 -5.64 -8.18
C GLY A 97 -13.33 -4.68 -9.32
N ARG A 98 -13.50 -3.36 -9.13
CA ARG A 98 -13.06 -2.35 -10.11
C ARG A 98 -11.54 -2.20 -10.13
N GLY A 99 -10.88 -2.27 -8.96
CA GLY A 99 -9.43 -2.30 -8.86
C GLY A 99 -8.83 -3.52 -9.56
N LEU A 100 -9.41 -4.70 -9.35
CA LEU A 100 -9.00 -5.93 -10.03
C LEU A 100 -9.17 -5.84 -11.55
N ALA A 101 -10.29 -5.29 -12.02
CA ALA A 101 -10.49 -5.06 -13.46
C ALA A 101 -9.43 -4.11 -14.03
N ARG A 102 -9.10 -3.04 -13.30
CA ARG A 102 -8.05 -2.10 -13.72
C ARG A 102 -6.66 -2.76 -13.76
N LEU A 103 -6.34 -3.62 -12.80
CA LEU A 103 -5.08 -4.38 -12.82
C LEU A 103 -5.03 -5.32 -14.03
N ALA A 104 -6.13 -6.00 -14.37
CA ALA A 104 -6.20 -6.85 -15.54
C ALA A 104 -5.97 -6.07 -16.86
N GLU A 105 -6.50 -4.85 -16.97
CA GLU A 105 -6.24 -3.96 -18.13
C GLU A 105 -4.77 -3.55 -18.26
N LEU A 106 -4.09 -3.35 -17.13
CA LEU A 106 -2.67 -2.97 -17.12
C LEU A 106 -1.76 -4.14 -17.51
N GLY A 107 -2.25 -5.37 -17.36
CA GLY A 107 -1.55 -6.60 -17.72
C GLY A 107 -0.45 -6.98 -16.71
N ASN A 108 0.23 -8.09 -17.00
CA ASN A 108 1.30 -8.60 -16.16
C ASN A 108 2.58 -7.74 -16.34
N PRO A 109 3.09 -7.07 -15.29
CA PRO A 109 4.29 -6.26 -15.42
C PRO A 109 5.54 -7.08 -15.81
N TYR A 110 5.62 -8.36 -15.44
CA TYR A 110 6.77 -9.20 -15.81
C TYR A 110 6.77 -9.56 -17.29
N GLU A 111 5.60 -9.73 -17.91
CA GLU A 111 5.48 -9.93 -19.35
C GLU A 111 5.83 -8.66 -20.12
N LYS A 112 5.45 -7.49 -19.57
CA LYS A 112 5.62 -6.21 -20.25
C LYS A 112 7.02 -5.62 -20.10
N TYR A 113 7.62 -5.76 -18.92
CA TYR A 113 8.89 -5.12 -18.57
C TYR A 113 10.01 -6.12 -18.27
N GLY A 114 9.75 -7.42 -18.39
CA GLY A 114 10.66 -8.49 -18.03
C GLY A 114 10.66 -8.77 -16.53
N ASN A 115 11.09 -9.97 -16.15
CA ASN A 115 11.30 -10.29 -14.73
C ASN A 115 12.63 -9.64 -14.28
N PRO A 116 12.61 -8.61 -13.42
CA PRO A 116 13.84 -7.95 -12.96
C PRO A 116 14.75 -8.88 -12.16
N TRP A 117 14.24 -10.06 -11.80
CA TRP A 117 14.91 -11.09 -11.02
C TRP A 117 15.31 -12.32 -11.81
N GLU A 118 15.13 -12.31 -13.13
CA GLU A 118 15.53 -13.44 -13.97
C GLU A 118 17.03 -13.76 -13.84
N SER A 119 17.87 -12.72 -13.73
CA SER A 119 19.32 -12.88 -13.60
C SER A 119 19.79 -13.25 -12.19
N ASP A 120 18.95 -13.06 -11.17
CA ASP A 120 19.29 -13.38 -9.78
C ASP A 120 18.02 -13.67 -8.96
N PRO A 121 17.52 -14.93 -9.04
CA PRO A 121 16.29 -15.34 -8.36
C PRO A 121 16.35 -15.22 -6.84
N SER A 122 17.55 -15.16 -6.23
CA SER A 122 17.71 -14.99 -4.79
C SER A 122 17.19 -13.64 -4.27
N LYS A 123 16.99 -12.67 -5.17
CA LYS A 123 16.42 -11.34 -4.88
C LYS A 123 14.88 -11.29 -5.00
N GLN A 124 14.20 -12.40 -5.31
CA GLN A 124 12.74 -12.46 -5.41
C GLN A 124 12.03 -12.35 -4.04
N GLY A 125 12.76 -12.43 -2.92
CA GLY A 125 12.24 -12.27 -1.55
C GLY A 125 12.48 -10.88 -0.96
N ARG A 126 11.57 -10.44 -0.07
CA ARG A 126 11.49 -9.10 0.56
C ARG A 126 12.86 -8.48 0.87
N GLY A 127 13.05 -7.22 0.44
CA GLY A 127 14.02 -6.32 1.07
C GLY A 127 15.15 -5.73 0.24
N ASN A 128 15.24 -5.93 -1.09
CA ASN A 128 16.15 -5.14 -1.93
C ASN A 128 15.75 -5.21 -3.40
N TYR A 129 14.83 -4.35 -3.83
CA TYR A 129 14.41 -4.25 -5.23
C TYR A 129 15.45 -3.47 -6.07
N PRO A 130 15.63 -3.72 -7.38
CA PRO A 130 16.61 -2.97 -8.19
C PRO A 130 16.02 -1.61 -8.59
N PRO A 131 16.80 -0.52 -8.69
CA PRO A 131 16.24 0.80 -9.01
C PRO A 131 15.42 0.76 -10.30
N TRP A 132 14.23 1.38 -10.28
CA TRP A 132 13.41 1.51 -11.49
C TRP A 132 14.12 2.43 -12.48
N VAL A 133 14.27 1.97 -13.72
CA VAL A 133 14.85 2.74 -14.82
C VAL A 133 13.69 3.09 -15.77
N PRO A 134 13.38 4.38 -16.01
CA PRO A 134 12.31 4.84 -16.89
C PRO A 134 12.45 4.36 -18.34
#